data_AF-A0AAU2TV17-F1
#
_entry.id   AF-A0AAU2TV17-F1
#
_cell.length_a   1.000
_cell.length_b   1.000
_cell.length_c   1.000
_cell.angle_alpha   90.00
_cell.angle_beta   90.00
_cell.angle_gamma   90.00
#
_symmetry.space_group_name_H-M   'P 1'
#
loop_
_entity.id
_entity.type
_entity.pdbx_description
1 polymer ?
#
loop_
_entity_poly.entity_id
_entity_poly.type
_entity_poly.pdbx_seq_one_letter_code
_entity_poly.pdbx_strand_id
1 'polypeptide(L)'
;MTAARTSSPADHPQPGLRERKKTKTREAIRAATYALVKEQGYDATTIDQIAERAEVSPSTVFRYFPTKEDIVLTDEQDPILLALLRSRPAREAVADTMRYVMQEGARMGFDEDPDMARLRTDLMVQVPAVRSRMMESMSVLGRMLCVAIGERSGRDPDSLEVRVYTMSLLGGLMQTALYWGEHGQEDDFGALLDRTLDVLEHGLSKENS
;
A
#
# COMPACT_ATOMS: atom_id res chain seq x y z
N MET A 1 -26.30 -2.79 47.71
CA MET A 1 -25.03 -2.43 47.06
C MET A 1 -24.62 -3.61 46.18
N THR A 2 -24.94 -3.54 44.88
CA THR A 2 -24.74 -4.65 43.94
C THR A 2 -23.61 -4.28 43.00
N ALA A 3 -22.51 -5.03 43.05
CA ALA A 3 -21.35 -4.83 42.19
C ALA A 3 -21.68 -5.22 40.75
N ALA A 4 -21.57 -4.26 39.83
CA ALA A 4 -21.68 -4.49 38.39
C ALA A 4 -20.35 -5.04 37.86
N ARG A 5 -20.43 -6.18 37.17
CA ARG A 5 -19.30 -6.88 36.55
C ARG A 5 -18.79 -6.07 35.37
N THR A 6 -17.50 -5.75 35.38
CA THR A 6 -16.74 -5.24 34.24
C THR A 6 -16.65 -6.31 33.14
N SER A 7 -17.18 -6.01 31.97
CA SER A 7 -16.96 -6.79 30.74
C SER A 7 -15.54 -6.56 30.22
N SER A 8 -14.83 -7.66 29.96
CA SER A 8 -13.43 -7.71 29.50
C SER A 8 -13.29 -7.31 28.01
N PRO A 9 -12.24 -6.58 27.61
CA PRO A 9 -12.02 -6.16 26.23
C PRO A 9 -11.23 -7.22 25.44
N ALA A 10 -11.91 -8.23 24.89
CA ALA A 10 -11.32 -9.14 23.91
C ALA A 10 -12.42 -9.87 23.12
N ASP A 11 -13.08 -9.17 22.19
CA ASP A 11 -13.93 -9.83 21.19
C ASP A 11 -13.79 -9.10 19.85
N HIS A 12 -12.65 -9.28 19.20
CA HIS A 12 -12.54 -9.00 17.78
C HIS A 12 -13.19 -10.17 17.03
N PRO A 13 -14.26 -9.94 16.25
CA PRO A 13 -14.96 -11.02 15.57
C PRO A 13 -14.00 -11.71 14.60
N GLN A 14 -13.76 -13.01 14.82
CA GLN A 14 -12.99 -13.82 13.88
C GLN A 14 -13.59 -13.68 12.48
N PRO A 15 -12.77 -13.52 11.41
CA PRO A 15 -13.29 -13.40 10.05
C PRO A 15 -14.15 -14.62 9.74
N GLY A 16 -15.42 -14.37 9.36
CA GLY A 16 -16.35 -15.43 8.98
C GLY A 16 -15.79 -16.25 7.81
N LEU A 17 -16.25 -17.49 7.66
CA LEU A 17 -15.79 -18.42 6.62
C LEU A 17 -15.79 -17.80 5.21
N ARG A 18 -16.70 -16.85 4.94
CA ARG A 18 -16.79 -16.10 3.68
C ARG A 18 -15.60 -15.16 3.46
N GLU A 19 -15.21 -14.38 4.46
CA GLU A 19 -14.05 -13.47 4.37
C GLU A 19 -12.74 -14.25 4.23
N ARG A 20 -12.58 -15.36 4.98
CA ARG A 20 -11.40 -16.23 4.83
C ARG A 20 -11.30 -16.82 3.42
N LYS A 21 -12.42 -17.28 2.85
CA LYS A 21 -12.44 -17.78 1.46
C LYS A 21 -12.12 -16.67 0.46
N LYS A 22 -12.61 -15.45 0.70
CA LYS A 22 -12.36 -14.27 -0.13
C LYS A 22 -10.86 -13.93 -0.19
N THR A 23 -10.20 -13.81 0.96
CA THR A 23 -8.76 -13.57 1.07
C THR A 23 -7.95 -14.66 0.38
N LYS A 24 -8.23 -15.94 0.69
CA LYS A 24 -7.51 -17.06 0.06
C LYS A 24 -7.60 -17.07 -1.47
N THR A 25 -8.78 -16.79 -2.04
CA THR A 25 -8.92 -16.72 -3.50
C THR A 25 -8.10 -15.57 -4.08
N ARG A 26 -8.07 -14.43 -3.39
CA ARG A 26 -7.34 -13.25 -3.82
C ARG A 26 -5.82 -13.48 -3.79
N GLU A 27 -5.32 -14.09 -2.71
CA GLU A 27 -3.93 -14.54 -2.58
C GLU A 27 -3.54 -15.53 -3.68
N ALA A 28 -4.39 -16.52 -3.98
CA ALA A 28 -4.14 -17.50 -5.03
C ALA A 28 -4.02 -16.86 -6.42
N ILE A 29 -4.91 -15.92 -6.76
CA ILE A 29 -4.85 -15.19 -8.03
C ILE A 29 -3.55 -14.38 -8.14
N ARG A 30 -3.12 -13.74 -7.05
CA ARG A 30 -1.85 -12.99 -7.02
C ARG A 30 -0.66 -13.91 -7.20
N ALA A 31 -0.56 -14.97 -6.41
CA ALA A 31 0.54 -15.93 -6.48
C ALA A 31 0.67 -16.52 -7.90
N ALA A 32 -0.46 -16.90 -8.51
CA ALA A 32 -0.50 -17.36 -9.90
C ALA A 32 0.01 -16.30 -10.89
N THR A 33 -0.43 -15.05 -10.72
CA THR A 33 -0.01 -13.92 -11.55
C THR A 33 1.49 -13.71 -11.45
N TYR A 34 2.04 -13.63 -10.24
CA TYR A 34 3.46 -13.38 -10.04
C TYR A 34 4.35 -14.51 -10.55
N ALA A 35 3.94 -15.76 -10.36
CA ALA A 35 4.61 -16.91 -10.95
C ALA A 35 4.65 -16.82 -12.49
N LEU A 36 3.51 -16.54 -13.13
CA LEU A 36 3.44 -16.40 -14.59
C LEU A 36 4.26 -15.21 -15.09
N VAL A 37 4.18 -14.06 -14.44
CA VAL A 37 4.98 -12.89 -14.82
C VAL A 37 6.47 -13.21 -14.71
N LYS A 38 6.91 -13.95 -13.70
CA LYS A 38 8.31 -14.39 -13.54
C LYS A 38 8.73 -15.39 -14.62
N GLU A 39 7.83 -16.27 -15.04
CA GLU A 39 8.10 -17.32 -16.05
C GLU A 39 8.15 -16.80 -17.49
N GLN A 40 7.25 -15.88 -17.85
CA GLN A 40 7.01 -15.49 -19.26
C GLN A 40 6.86 -13.97 -19.47
N GLY A 41 6.97 -13.16 -18.42
CA GLY A 41 6.82 -11.71 -18.49
C GLY A 41 5.37 -11.22 -18.36
N TYR A 42 5.20 -9.93 -18.10
CA TYR A 42 3.90 -9.32 -17.85
C TYR A 42 2.98 -9.34 -19.07
N ASP A 43 3.50 -8.93 -20.23
CA ASP A 43 2.69 -8.80 -21.45
C ASP A 43 2.20 -10.14 -21.98
N ALA A 44 3.02 -11.20 -21.85
CA ALA A 44 2.64 -12.55 -22.25
C ALA A 44 1.64 -13.21 -21.28
N THR A 45 1.47 -12.67 -20.07
CA THR A 45 0.57 -13.22 -19.06
C THR A 45 -0.87 -12.75 -19.26
N THR A 46 -1.77 -13.71 -19.50
CA THR A 46 -3.20 -13.45 -19.73
C THR A 46 -4.06 -13.78 -18.50
N ILE A 47 -5.25 -13.16 -18.43
CA ILE A 47 -6.22 -13.45 -17.36
C ILE A 47 -6.67 -14.93 -17.38
N ASP A 48 -6.76 -15.55 -18.55
CA ASP A 48 -7.14 -16.96 -18.66
C ASP A 48 -6.07 -17.89 -18.06
N GLN A 49 -4.79 -17.61 -18.32
CA GLN A 49 -3.68 -18.37 -17.72
C GLN A 49 -3.64 -18.18 -16.19
N ILE A 50 -3.87 -16.94 -15.72
CA ILE A 50 -3.94 -16.64 -14.29
C ILE A 50 -5.09 -17.42 -13.65
N ALA A 51 -6.26 -17.42 -14.28
CA ALA A 51 -7.45 -18.11 -13.79
C ALA A 51 -7.23 -19.62 -13.73
N GLU A 52 -6.66 -20.21 -14.77
CA GLU A 52 -6.29 -21.63 -14.83
C GLU A 52 -5.32 -22.00 -13.70
N ARG A 53 -4.23 -21.25 -13.54
CA ARG A 53 -3.22 -21.53 -12.51
C ARG A 53 -3.71 -21.28 -11.09
N ALA A 54 -4.64 -20.35 -10.88
CA ALA A 54 -5.27 -20.09 -9.60
C ALA A 54 -6.48 -21.00 -9.32
N GLU A 55 -6.81 -21.93 -10.23
CA GLU A 55 -7.96 -22.84 -10.14
C GLU A 55 -9.30 -22.10 -9.97
N VAL A 56 -9.48 -20.99 -10.68
CA VAL A 56 -10.71 -20.19 -10.69
C VAL A 56 -11.19 -19.88 -12.11
N SER A 57 -12.41 -19.35 -12.24
CA SER A 57 -12.87 -18.85 -13.54
C SER A 57 -12.28 -17.47 -13.87
N PRO A 58 -12.11 -17.09 -15.15
CA PRO A 58 -11.75 -15.72 -15.54
C PRO A 58 -12.72 -14.68 -14.98
N SER A 59 -14.02 -15.00 -14.94
CA SER A 59 -15.04 -14.15 -14.29
C SER A 59 -14.82 -13.97 -12.78
N THR A 60 -14.21 -14.95 -12.11
CA THR A 60 -13.83 -14.82 -10.71
C THR A 60 -12.61 -13.91 -10.57
N VAL A 61 -11.62 -14.00 -11.47
CA VAL A 61 -10.50 -13.05 -11.50
C VAL A 61 -11.01 -11.61 -11.65
N PHE A 62 -11.82 -11.33 -12.68
CA PHE A 62 -12.39 -9.99 -12.91
C PHE A 62 -13.27 -9.48 -11.77
N ARG A 63 -13.93 -10.38 -11.05
CA ARG A 63 -14.71 -10.02 -9.85
C ARG A 63 -13.83 -9.50 -8.71
N TYR A 64 -12.61 -10.02 -8.58
CA TYR A 64 -11.65 -9.60 -7.55
C TYR A 64 -10.74 -8.46 -8.00
N PHE A 65 -10.41 -8.43 -9.29
CA PHE A 65 -9.45 -7.53 -9.90
C PHE A 65 -9.99 -7.09 -11.27
N PRO A 66 -10.58 -5.89 -11.37
CA PRO A 66 -11.14 -5.39 -12.62
C PRO A 66 -10.15 -5.36 -13.79
N THR A 67 -8.86 -5.10 -13.52
CA THR A 67 -7.78 -5.14 -14.52
C THR A 67 -6.62 -6.03 -14.08
N LYS A 68 -5.70 -6.34 -15.02
CA LYS A 68 -4.47 -7.10 -14.71
C LYS A 68 -3.54 -6.29 -13.81
N GLU A 69 -3.51 -4.97 -13.99
CA GLU A 69 -2.75 -4.03 -13.17
C GLU A 69 -3.24 -4.04 -11.72
N ASP A 70 -4.56 -4.20 -11.49
CA ASP A 70 -5.10 -4.31 -10.14
C ASP A 70 -4.54 -5.51 -9.38
N ILE A 71 -4.21 -6.61 -10.07
CA ILE A 71 -3.63 -7.79 -9.43
C ILE A 71 -2.25 -7.49 -8.87
N VAL A 72 -1.46 -6.68 -9.59
CA VAL A 72 -0.09 -6.28 -9.23
C VAL A 72 -0.09 -5.18 -8.15
N LEU A 73 -1.04 -4.26 -8.21
CA LEU A 73 -1.01 -3.03 -7.42
C LEU A 73 -1.84 -3.07 -6.16
N THR A 74 -2.97 -3.77 -6.18
CA THR A 74 -3.83 -3.78 -5.01
C THR A 74 -3.12 -4.62 -3.99
N ASP A 75 -2.69 -4.04 -2.88
CA ASP A 75 -2.28 -4.82 -1.70
C ASP A 75 -3.45 -4.96 -0.73
N GLU A 76 -3.45 -5.98 0.13
CA GLU A 76 -4.48 -6.08 1.20
C GLU A 76 -4.18 -5.16 2.39
N GLN A 77 -3.19 -4.28 2.22
CA GLN A 77 -2.60 -3.49 3.28
C GLN A 77 -3.28 -2.14 3.50
N ASP A 78 -4.10 -1.61 2.58
CA ASP A 78 -4.79 -0.32 2.80
C ASP A 78 -5.64 -0.30 4.08
N PRO A 79 -6.44 -1.35 4.39
CA PRO A 79 -7.15 -1.42 5.67
C PRO A 79 -6.21 -1.53 6.87
N ILE A 80 -5.06 -2.18 6.72
CA ILE A 80 -4.05 -2.34 7.77
C ILE A 80 -3.38 -0.99 8.05
N LEU A 81 -2.98 -0.25 7.02
CA LEU A 81 -2.38 1.08 7.14
C LEU A 81 -3.36 2.09 7.77
N LEU A 82 -4.63 2.06 7.37
CA LEU A 82 -5.67 2.87 8.01
C LEU A 82 -5.92 2.46 9.47
N ALA A 83 -5.85 1.17 9.79
CA ALA A 83 -5.96 0.69 11.17
C ALA A 83 -4.75 1.12 12.01
N LEU A 84 -3.53 1.06 11.45
CA LEU A 84 -2.30 1.55 12.07
C LEU A 84 -2.43 3.05 12.37
N LEU A 85 -2.85 3.84 11.39
CA LEU A 85 -3.10 5.28 11.53
C LEU A 85 -4.08 5.57 12.68
N ARG A 86 -5.19 4.83 12.75
CA ARG A 86 -6.21 4.97 13.81
C ARG A 86 -5.74 4.51 15.20
N SER A 87 -4.81 3.56 15.26
CA SER A 87 -4.26 3.05 16.51
C SER A 87 -3.27 4.01 17.18
N ARG A 88 -2.75 5.00 16.44
CA ARG A 88 -1.79 5.98 16.96
C ARG A 88 -2.43 6.92 17.98
N PRO A 89 -1.69 7.38 19.01
CA PRO A 89 -2.21 8.32 20.00
C PRO A 89 -2.76 9.60 19.35
N ALA A 90 -3.95 10.06 19.76
CA ALA A 90 -4.62 11.20 19.13
C ALA A 90 -3.84 12.53 19.21
N ARG A 91 -2.93 12.68 20.19
CA ARG A 91 -2.13 13.90 20.41
C ARG A 91 -0.73 13.85 19.80
N GLU A 92 -0.33 12.74 19.20
CA GLU A 92 0.97 12.64 18.51
C GLU A 92 0.96 13.51 17.25
N ALA A 93 2.11 14.09 16.88
CA ALA A 93 2.17 14.94 15.70
C ALA A 93 1.83 14.13 14.44
N VAL A 94 1.11 14.74 13.49
CA VAL A 94 0.74 14.06 12.23
C VAL A 94 1.96 13.59 11.46
N ALA A 95 3.07 14.35 11.52
CA ALA A 95 4.35 13.96 10.91
C ALA A 95 4.87 12.63 11.47
N ASP A 96 4.99 12.53 12.80
CA ASP A 96 5.46 11.30 13.49
C ASP A 96 4.58 10.09 13.16
N THR A 97 3.27 10.28 13.17
CA THR A 97 2.29 9.26 12.81
C THR A 97 2.47 8.79 11.37
N MET A 98 2.58 9.72 10.42
CA MET A 98 2.71 9.36 9.01
C MET A 98 4.06 8.70 8.73
N ARG A 99 5.15 9.18 9.36
CA ARG A 99 6.46 8.52 9.31
C ARG A 99 6.36 7.07 9.78
N TYR A 100 5.77 6.83 10.95
CA TYR A 100 5.55 5.47 11.45
C TYR A 100 4.71 4.60 10.49
N VAL A 101 3.58 5.12 10.01
CA VAL A 101 2.69 4.37 9.10
C VAL A 101 3.38 4.02 7.79
N MET A 102 4.19 4.92 7.24
CA MET A 102 4.94 4.67 6.02
C MET A 102 6.07 3.67 6.21
N GLN A 103 6.80 3.77 7.32
CA GLN A 103 7.85 2.80 7.67
C GLN A 103 7.27 1.40 7.87
N GLU A 104 6.15 1.28 8.59
CA GLU A 104 5.50 -0.02 8.77
C GLU A 104 4.93 -0.56 7.46
N GLY A 105 4.38 0.32 6.61
CA GLY A 105 3.96 -0.04 5.26
C GLY A 105 5.10 -0.54 4.39
N ALA A 106 6.27 0.12 4.45
CA ALA A 106 7.47 -0.32 3.77
C ALA A 106 7.94 -1.68 4.28
N ARG A 107 7.97 -1.88 5.61
CA ARG A 107 8.35 -3.16 6.21
C ARG A 107 7.46 -4.31 5.74
N MET A 108 6.14 -4.11 5.77
CA MET A 108 5.17 -5.12 5.31
C MET A 108 5.20 -5.34 3.79
N GLY A 109 5.48 -4.29 3.00
CA GLY A 109 5.42 -4.33 1.54
C GLY A 109 6.72 -4.69 0.84
N PHE A 110 7.87 -4.43 1.46
CA PHE A 110 9.20 -4.55 0.86
C PHE A 110 10.13 -5.52 1.60
N ASP A 111 10.02 -5.64 2.92
CA ASP A 111 10.92 -6.50 3.70
C ASP A 111 10.35 -7.92 3.91
N GLU A 112 9.04 -8.04 4.09
CA GLU A 112 8.38 -9.34 4.34
C GLU A 112 8.33 -10.23 3.08
N ASP A 113 8.24 -9.62 1.88
CA ASP A 113 8.29 -10.33 0.60
C ASP A 113 9.14 -9.57 -0.45
N PRO A 114 10.48 -9.67 -0.36
CA PRO A 114 11.38 -8.87 -1.20
C PRO A 114 11.28 -9.19 -2.68
N ASP A 115 11.12 -10.47 -3.05
CA ASP A 115 10.97 -10.89 -4.45
C ASP A 115 9.72 -10.24 -5.07
N MET A 116 8.65 -10.20 -4.30
CA MET A 116 7.41 -9.57 -4.71
C MET A 116 7.54 -8.05 -4.88
N ALA A 117 8.19 -7.40 -3.92
CA ALA A 117 8.43 -5.97 -3.96
C ALA A 117 9.27 -5.56 -5.17
N ARG A 118 10.32 -6.33 -5.48
CA ARG A 118 11.19 -6.15 -6.65
C ARG A 118 10.39 -6.28 -7.94
N LEU A 119 9.62 -7.37 -8.09
CA LEU A 119 8.79 -7.57 -9.28
C LEU A 119 7.78 -6.44 -9.47
N ARG A 120 7.06 -6.04 -8.42
CA ARG A 120 6.09 -4.94 -8.49
C ARG A 120 6.76 -3.63 -8.90
N THR A 121 7.95 -3.35 -8.35
CA THR A 121 8.72 -2.15 -8.67
C THR A 121 9.19 -2.18 -10.12
N ASP A 122 9.69 -3.30 -10.62
CA ASP A 122 10.08 -3.47 -12.04
C ASP A 122 8.89 -3.20 -12.96
N LEU A 123 7.71 -3.74 -12.63
CA LEU A 123 6.49 -3.50 -13.40
C LEU A 123 6.07 -2.02 -13.36
N MET A 124 6.24 -1.31 -12.24
CA MET A 124 5.97 0.13 -12.14
C MET A 124 6.92 0.96 -13.01
N VAL A 125 8.19 0.56 -13.12
CA VAL A 125 9.19 1.23 -13.96
C VAL A 125 8.90 0.93 -15.44
N GLN A 126 8.75 -0.34 -15.80
CA GLN A 126 8.74 -0.81 -17.18
C GLN A 126 7.37 -0.73 -17.86
N VAL A 127 6.27 -0.84 -17.12
CA VAL A 127 4.92 -0.96 -17.69
C VAL A 127 4.09 0.31 -17.45
N PRO A 128 3.86 1.15 -18.48
CA PRO A 128 3.11 2.41 -18.32
C PRO A 128 1.67 2.22 -17.81
N ALA A 129 1.02 1.11 -18.15
CA ALA A 129 -0.33 0.80 -17.69
C ALA A 129 -0.37 0.58 -16.17
N VAL A 130 0.61 -0.16 -15.62
CA VAL A 130 0.76 -0.38 -14.18
C VAL A 130 1.03 0.96 -13.48
N ARG A 131 1.94 1.77 -14.00
CA ARG A 131 2.21 3.11 -13.43
C ARG A 131 0.97 4.01 -13.43
N SER A 132 0.21 4.03 -14.52
CA SER A 132 -1.03 4.83 -14.64
C SER A 132 -2.08 4.38 -13.64
N ARG A 133 -2.27 3.06 -13.50
CA ARG A 133 -3.21 2.49 -12.54
C ARG A 133 -2.80 2.78 -11.09
N MET A 134 -1.50 2.78 -10.80
CA MET A 134 -0.98 3.16 -9.48
C MET A 134 -1.33 4.62 -9.14
N MET A 135 -1.15 5.56 -10.09
CA MET A 135 -1.51 6.96 -9.89
C MET A 135 -3.02 7.14 -9.62
N GLU A 136 -3.86 6.38 -10.32
CA GLU A 136 -5.31 6.37 -10.07
C GLU A 136 -5.65 5.83 -8.67
N SER A 137 -5.03 4.72 -8.27
CA SER A 137 -5.19 4.14 -6.93
C SER A 137 -4.76 5.12 -5.84
N MET A 138 -3.62 5.78 -6.02
CA MET A 138 -3.11 6.80 -5.09
C MET A 138 -4.03 8.01 -4.98
N SER A 139 -4.72 8.41 -6.07
CA SER A 139 -5.73 9.46 -6.00
C SER A 139 -6.92 9.07 -5.11
N VAL A 140 -7.33 7.79 -5.15
CA VAL A 140 -8.39 7.27 -4.27
C VAL A 140 -7.91 7.21 -2.82
N LEU A 141 -6.73 6.65 -2.57
CA LEU A 141 -6.14 6.56 -1.23
C LEU A 141 -5.87 7.94 -0.62
N GLY A 142 -5.39 8.89 -1.42
CA GLY A 142 -5.15 10.27 -1.01
C GLY A 142 -6.40 10.95 -0.47
N ARG A 143 -7.57 10.73 -1.08
CA ARG A 143 -8.84 11.25 -0.54
C ARG A 143 -9.16 10.68 0.84
N MET A 144 -8.93 9.38 1.05
CA MET A 144 -9.16 8.75 2.36
C MET A 144 -8.17 9.26 3.42
N LEU A 145 -6.90 9.43 3.04
CA LEU A 145 -5.87 9.98 3.93
C LEU A 145 -6.13 11.44 4.29
N CYS A 146 -6.61 12.27 3.36
CA CYS A 146 -6.99 13.66 3.66
C CYS A 146 -8.04 13.72 4.79
N VAL A 147 -9.04 12.84 4.76
CA VAL A 147 -10.06 12.76 5.82
C VAL A 147 -9.40 12.41 7.16
N ALA A 148 -8.60 11.34 7.19
CA ALA A 148 -7.97 10.89 8.43
C ALA A 148 -6.96 11.92 9.00
N ILE A 149 -6.21 12.60 8.13
CA ILE A 149 -5.26 13.66 8.50
C ILE A 149 -6.01 14.91 8.98
N GLY A 150 -7.10 15.30 8.31
CA GLY A 150 -7.95 16.41 8.71
C GLY A 150 -8.54 16.21 10.10
N GLU A 151 -9.14 15.05 10.36
CA GLU A 151 -9.67 14.67 11.68
C GLU A 151 -8.60 14.75 12.77
N ARG A 152 -7.41 14.23 12.49
CA ARG A 152 -6.31 14.17 13.46
C ARG A 152 -5.64 15.52 13.72
N SER A 153 -5.55 16.38 12.70
CA SER A 153 -4.95 17.72 12.80
C SER A 153 -5.94 18.81 13.22
N GLY A 154 -7.25 18.50 13.27
CA GLY A 154 -8.31 19.49 13.47
C GLY A 154 -8.46 20.46 12.29
N ARG A 155 -7.98 20.09 11.11
CA ARG A 155 -8.07 20.89 9.87
C ARG A 155 -9.17 20.33 8.97
N ASP A 156 -9.68 21.20 8.09
CA ASP A 156 -10.58 20.78 7.01
C ASP A 156 -9.85 19.78 6.08
N PRO A 157 -10.37 18.55 5.88
CA PRO A 157 -9.84 17.59 4.91
C PRO A 157 -9.70 18.15 3.49
N ASP A 158 -10.51 19.14 3.13
CA ASP A 158 -10.49 19.77 1.82
C ASP A 158 -9.54 20.99 1.73
N SER A 159 -8.90 21.38 2.83
CA SER A 159 -7.91 22.47 2.84
C SER A 159 -6.72 22.17 1.93
N LEU A 160 -6.13 23.25 1.37
CA LEU A 160 -4.96 23.15 0.52
C LEU A 160 -3.80 22.48 1.27
N GLU A 161 -3.59 22.82 2.54
CA GLU A 161 -2.49 22.30 3.35
C GLU A 161 -2.60 20.79 3.57
N VAL A 162 -3.80 20.28 3.89
CA VAL A 162 -4.01 18.84 4.07
C VAL A 162 -3.82 18.09 2.76
N ARG A 163 -4.34 18.63 1.65
CA ARG A 163 -4.19 18.04 0.32
C ARG A 163 -2.73 18.01 -0.13
N VAL A 164 -2.00 19.11 0.00
CA VAL A 164 -0.58 19.20 -0.35
C VAL A 164 0.23 18.23 0.50
N TYR A 165 0.07 18.26 1.83
CA TYR A 165 0.79 17.35 2.73
C TYR A 165 0.54 15.87 2.37
N THR A 166 -0.71 15.49 2.17
CA THR A 166 -1.09 14.11 1.82
C THR A 166 -0.51 13.67 0.48
N MET A 167 -0.61 14.53 -0.55
CA MET A 167 -0.12 14.18 -1.89
C MET A 167 1.40 14.23 -1.98
N SER A 168 2.08 15.09 -1.21
CA SER A 168 3.54 15.11 -1.09
C SER A 168 4.07 13.82 -0.46
N LEU A 169 3.40 13.34 0.59
CA LEU A 169 3.68 12.04 1.22
C LEU A 169 3.53 10.87 0.24
N LEU A 170 2.38 10.77 -0.42
CA LEU A 170 2.12 9.72 -1.41
C LEU A 170 3.10 9.79 -2.60
N GLY A 171 3.34 11.01 -3.11
CA GLY A 171 4.30 11.25 -4.18
C GLY A 171 5.71 10.85 -3.78
N GLY A 172 6.13 11.19 -2.55
CA GLY A 172 7.40 10.78 -1.97
C GLY A 172 7.57 9.26 -2.03
N LEU A 173 6.64 8.50 -1.45
CA LEU A 173 6.68 7.03 -1.47
C LEU A 173 6.77 6.45 -2.88
N MET A 174 6.00 7.01 -3.83
CA MET A 174 6.05 6.58 -5.23
C MET A 174 7.42 6.86 -5.87
N GLN A 175 7.99 8.04 -5.64
CA GLN A 175 9.32 8.38 -6.17
C GLN A 175 10.41 7.54 -5.51
N THR A 176 10.30 7.20 -4.22
CA THR A 176 11.20 6.25 -3.55
C THR A 176 11.18 4.89 -4.25
N ALA A 177 10.00 4.34 -4.55
CA ALA A 177 9.85 3.07 -5.26
C ALA A 177 10.42 3.10 -6.68
N LEU A 178 10.11 4.15 -7.45
CA LEU A 178 10.64 4.30 -8.81
C LEU A 178 12.16 4.46 -8.81
N TYR A 179 12.70 5.31 -7.92
CA TYR A 179 14.14 5.49 -7.76
C TYR A 179 14.82 4.17 -7.43
N TRP A 180 14.30 3.42 -6.45
CA TRP A 180 14.83 2.12 -6.06
C TRP A 180 14.84 1.13 -7.24
N GLY A 181 13.75 1.09 -8.02
CA GLY A 181 13.65 0.29 -9.24
C GLY A 181 14.65 0.67 -10.32
N GLU A 182 14.81 1.96 -10.59
CA GLU A 182 15.72 2.50 -11.60
C GLU A 182 17.21 2.29 -11.23
N HIS A 183 17.52 2.14 -9.95
CA HIS A 183 18.87 1.97 -9.42
C HIS A 183 19.19 0.52 -9.03
N GLY A 184 18.54 -0.45 -9.68
CA GLY A 184 18.88 -1.87 -9.54
C GLY A 184 18.44 -2.52 -8.22
N GLN A 185 17.70 -1.79 -7.38
CA GLN A 185 17.11 -2.32 -6.14
C GLN A 185 18.15 -2.90 -5.17
N GLU A 186 19.36 -2.34 -5.15
CA GLU A 186 20.47 -2.78 -4.29
C GLU A 186 20.42 -2.12 -2.90
N ASP A 187 19.96 -0.87 -2.86
CA ASP A 187 19.80 -0.10 -1.62
C ASP A 187 18.67 -0.65 -0.74
N ASP A 188 18.79 -0.41 0.57
CA ASP A 188 17.73 -0.67 1.54
C ASP A 188 16.54 0.29 1.32
N PHE A 189 15.35 -0.26 1.06
CA PHE A 189 14.18 0.54 0.75
C PHE A 189 13.73 1.41 1.94
N GLY A 190 13.83 0.90 3.17
CA GLY A 190 13.53 1.63 4.39
C GLY A 190 14.42 2.88 4.55
N ALA A 191 15.71 2.74 4.31
CA ALA A 191 16.66 3.85 4.34
C ALA A 191 16.38 4.90 3.26
N LEU A 192 15.97 4.48 2.05
CA LEU A 192 15.54 5.41 1.00
C LEU A 192 14.25 6.16 1.36
N LEU A 193 13.32 5.48 2.02
CA LEU A 193 12.09 6.08 2.52
C LEU A 193 12.38 7.10 3.63
N ASP A 194 13.28 6.78 4.56
CA ASP A 194 13.70 7.71 5.63
C ASP A 194 14.28 8.99 5.05
N ARG A 195 15.19 8.87 4.06
CA ARG A 195 15.72 10.03 3.32
C ARG A 195 14.63 10.84 2.64
N THR A 196 13.63 10.18 2.07
CA THR A 196 12.48 10.83 1.42
C THR A 196 11.65 11.63 2.43
N LEU A 197 11.36 11.03 3.59
CA LEU A 197 10.62 11.70 4.67
C LEU A 197 11.39 12.89 5.24
N ASP A 198 12.72 12.78 5.37
CA ASP A 198 13.56 13.88 5.82
C ASP A 198 13.55 15.05 4.83
N VAL A 199 13.55 14.78 3.53
CA VAL A 199 13.38 15.79 2.47
C VAL A 199 11.99 16.44 2.52
N LEU A 200 10.94 15.67 2.80
CA LEU A 200 9.58 16.22 2.93
C LEU A 200 9.43 17.11 4.16
N GLU A 201 10.13 16.79 5.26
CA GLU A 201 10.04 17.52 6.52
C GLU A 201 10.92 18.79 6.53
N HIS A 202 12.13 18.71 5.99
CA HIS A 202 13.13 19.78 6.08
C HIS A 202 13.38 20.50 4.74
N GLY A 203 12.79 20.01 3.65
CA GLY A 203 13.08 20.46 2.29
C GLY A 203 14.41 19.90 1.78
N LEU A 204 14.78 20.31 0.55
CA LEU A 204 16.11 20.04 0.03
C LEU A 204 17.11 20.88 0.81
N SER A 205 17.88 20.22 1.69
CA SER A 205 19.03 20.85 2.34
C SER A 205 19.94 21.43 1.26
N LYS A 206 20.39 22.67 1.43
CA LYS A 206 21.51 23.20 0.64
C LYS A 206 22.77 22.50 1.13
N GLU A 207 23.01 21.26 0.73
CA GLU A 207 24.34 20.69 0.94
C GLU A 207 25.31 21.31 -0.07
N ASN A 208 26.44 21.74 0.49
CA ASN A 208 27.46 22.56 -0.11
C ASN A 208 28.03 21.94 -1.39
N SER A 209 28.31 22.83 -2.35
CA SER A 209 29.18 22.57 -3.50
C SER A 209 30.53 21.96 -3.12
#